data_AF-A0AAP9RE62-F1
#
_entry.id   AF-A0AAP9RE62-F1
#
_cell.length_a   1.000
_cell.length_b   1.000
_cell.length_c   1.000
_cell.angle_alpha   90.00
_cell.angle_beta   90.00
_cell.angle_gamma   90.00
#
_symmetry.space_group_name_H-M   'P 1'
#
loop_
_entity.id
_entity.type
_entity.pdbx_description
1 polymer ?
#
loop_
_entity_poly.entity_id
_entity_poly.type
_entity_poly.pdbx_seq_one_letter_code
_entity_poly.pdbx_strand_id
1 'polypeptide(L)'
;MHTDFEKIKRGSLMINSLCIYTHLKEDGVLKKYVSLLEYLNGEKIEIGKAVHYYNDFIFELLDKSNGSSLKKYIIDRIFLDNNSFTKMIDTNNFSNEYIIKQVKYELKALEYICSISSEDLKEIIIYKTKAIDFEDEIIRNLMDFEDDINNEYSSYKAIDKLKLSILNCDGWGESLDNIIEFYKMYGTGIFGEYRAFVWENEDGKCYLRGVDSPDPVKLKDLVGYEEQKRKIIENTKQFLNGYGANNLLLYGQRGTGKSSTVKAIINEFYKDGLRLIEVDKDKLVDFTKIIRILKNKNLKFIVFVDDLVFEEGEASYSALKTILEGGVENRSNNMLIYATTNRKHLIKETFSERGDEIHAMDSVEEKLSLSDRFGITVSFYSPDQKEYLAIIDGIADAEGIDVDKEYLHREALKWARYQNARSPRTARQFMSWLEGDLKNNYY
;
A
#
# COMPACT_ATOMS: atom_id res chain seq x y z
N MET A 1 -31.16 25.97 20.57
CA MET A 1 -31.19 27.21 19.75
C MET A 1 -29.99 28.12 20.01
N HIS A 2 -29.86 28.83 21.14
CA HIS A 2 -28.62 29.61 21.42
C HIS A 2 -27.36 28.74 21.43
N THR A 3 -27.50 27.51 21.91
CA THR A 3 -26.49 26.44 21.91
C THR A 3 -26.01 26.05 20.52
N ASP A 4 -26.90 26.04 19.52
CA ASP A 4 -26.61 25.48 18.21
C ASP A 4 -25.89 26.51 17.33
N PHE A 5 -26.26 27.79 17.48
CA PHE A 5 -25.50 28.91 16.92
C PHE A 5 -24.08 28.97 17.48
N GLU A 6 -23.94 28.79 18.79
CA GLU A 6 -22.64 28.72 19.43
C GLU A 6 -21.85 27.50 18.94
N LYS A 7 -22.54 26.39 18.62
CA LYS A 7 -21.95 25.17 18.06
C LYS A 7 -21.35 25.40 16.68
N ILE A 8 -22.10 25.98 15.73
CA ILE A 8 -21.61 26.30 14.38
C ILE A 8 -20.47 27.32 14.44
N LYS A 9 -20.62 28.39 15.23
CA LYS A 9 -19.58 29.43 15.36
C LYS A 9 -18.28 28.85 15.91
N ARG A 10 -18.38 27.99 16.93
CA ARG A 10 -17.22 27.30 17.50
C ARG A 10 -16.60 26.32 16.50
N GLY A 11 -17.41 25.58 15.74
CA GLY A 11 -16.93 24.67 14.69
C GLY A 11 -16.14 25.39 13.60
N SER A 12 -16.67 26.50 13.08
CA SER A 12 -15.97 27.34 12.08
C SER A 12 -14.62 27.87 12.60
N LEU A 13 -14.57 28.37 13.84
CA LEU A 13 -13.32 28.81 14.47
C LEU A 13 -12.33 27.65 14.67
N MET A 14 -12.81 26.46 15.01
CA MET A 14 -11.99 25.26 15.17
C MET A 14 -11.38 24.77 13.86
N ILE A 15 -12.10 24.84 12.73
CA ILE A 15 -11.54 24.50 11.42
C ILE A 15 -10.43 25.49 11.06
N ASN A 16 -10.70 26.78 11.29
CA ASN A 16 -9.73 27.84 10.99
C ASN A 16 -8.49 27.82 11.93
N SER A 17 -8.60 27.19 13.10
CA SER A 17 -7.47 27.04 14.04
C SER A 17 -6.56 25.84 13.74
N LEU A 18 -6.92 24.97 12.77
CA LEU A 18 -6.08 23.85 12.35
C LEU A 18 -4.74 24.37 11.82
N CYS A 19 -3.64 23.84 12.34
CA CYS A 19 -2.28 24.19 12.00
C CYS A 19 -1.53 22.96 11.44
N ILE A 20 -1.59 21.82 12.13
CA ILE A 20 -0.93 20.58 11.73
C ILE A 20 -1.67 19.93 10.56
N TYR A 21 -2.98 19.72 10.70
CA TYR A 21 -3.84 19.18 9.64
C TYR A 21 -4.32 20.29 8.69
N THR A 22 -3.44 21.24 8.34
CA THR A 22 -3.79 22.39 7.51
C THR A 22 -4.31 22.00 6.13
N HIS A 23 -3.79 20.92 5.53
CA HIS A 23 -4.23 20.46 4.22
C HIS A 23 -5.70 20.05 4.20
N LEU A 24 -6.31 19.68 5.34
CA LEU A 24 -7.74 19.42 5.44
C LEU A 24 -8.57 20.66 5.11
N LYS A 25 -8.07 21.88 5.35
CA LYS A 25 -8.74 23.12 4.93
C LYS A 25 -8.76 23.29 3.41
N GLU A 26 -7.87 22.61 2.70
CA GLU A 26 -7.80 22.64 1.24
C GLU A 26 -8.63 21.54 0.56
N ASP A 27 -9.08 20.55 1.34
CA ASP A 27 -9.93 19.46 0.88
C ASP A 27 -11.29 19.96 0.38
N GLY A 28 -11.79 19.38 -0.72
CA GLY A 28 -13.03 19.80 -1.37
C GLY A 28 -14.24 19.75 -0.42
N VAL A 29 -14.39 18.64 0.31
CA VAL A 29 -15.51 18.41 1.22
C VAL A 29 -15.48 19.43 2.36
N LEU A 30 -14.34 19.58 3.05
CA LEU A 30 -14.24 20.55 4.14
C LEU A 30 -14.37 21.99 3.66
N LYS A 31 -13.87 22.35 2.47
CA LYS A 31 -14.08 23.69 1.91
C LYS A 31 -15.55 24.02 1.75
N LYS A 32 -16.34 23.09 1.21
CA LYS A 32 -17.79 23.26 1.06
C LYS A 32 -18.48 23.30 2.41
N TYR A 33 -18.07 22.44 3.34
CA TYR A 33 -18.58 22.42 4.70
C TYR A 33 -18.31 23.74 5.46
N VAL A 34 -17.09 24.26 5.39
CA VAL A 34 -16.72 25.57 5.96
C VAL A 34 -17.55 26.68 5.33
N SER A 35 -17.70 26.67 4.01
CA SER A 35 -18.51 27.68 3.29
C SER A 35 -19.96 27.69 3.78
N LEU A 36 -20.53 26.50 4.02
CA LEU A 36 -21.85 26.35 4.63
C LEU A 36 -21.88 26.92 6.06
N LEU A 37 -20.95 26.53 6.94
CA LEU A 37 -20.92 27.02 8.32
C LEU A 37 -20.71 28.54 8.39
N GLU A 38 -19.85 29.11 7.54
CA GLU A 38 -19.62 30.56 7.44
C GLU A 38 -20.87 31.30 6.97
N TYR A 39 -21.56 30.76 5.97
CA TYR A 39 -22.82 31.32 5.49
C TYR A 39 -23.88 31.29 6.60
N LEU A 40 -24.02 30.16 7.31
CA LEU A 40 -24.96 30.02 8.43
C LEU A 40 -24.58 30.89 9.64
N ASN A 41 -23.32 31.28 9.80
CA ASN A 41 -22.88 32.25 10.81
C ASN A 41 -23.28 33.70 10.47
N GLY A 42 -23.64 34.00 9.22
CA GLY A 42 -24.06 35.34 8.79
C GLY A 42 -25.30 35.86 9.53
N GLU A 43 -25.41 37.19 9.68
CA GLU A 43 -26.55 37.83 10.35
C GLU A 43 -27.88 37.66 9.57
N LYS A 44 -27.80 37.69 8.24
CA LYS A 44 -28.93 37.49 7.34
C LYS A 44 -28.60 36.39 6.35
N ILE A 45 -29.45 35.36 6.29
CA ILE A 45 -29.34 34.27 5.33
C ILE A 45 -30.62 34.16 4.53
N GLU A 46 -30.47 33.87 3.24
CA GLU A 46 -31.54 33.49 2.32
C GLU A 46 -31.66 31.97 2.23
N ILE A 47 -32.90 31.46 2.23
CA ILE A 47 -33.18 30.03 2.25
C ILE A 47 -32.62 29.29 1.03
N GLY A 48 -32.82 29.81 -0.18
CA GLY A 48 -32.35 29.15 -1.41
C GLY A 48 -30.83 29.00 -1.46
N LYS A 49 -30.09 29.99 -0.94
CA LYS A 49 -28.63 29.91 -0.81
C LYS A 49 -28.20 28.95 0.30
N ALA A 50 -28.91 28.90 1.44
CA ALA A 50 -28.60 27.95 2.50
C ALA A 50 -28.74 26.50 2.03
N VAL A 51 -29.87 26.20 1.36
CA VAL A 51 -30.13 24.89 0.74
C VAL A 51 -29.09 24.56 -0.34
N HIS A 52 -28.69 25.55 -1.14
CA HIS A 52 -27.63 25.38 -2.14
C HIS A 52 -26.30 24.97 -1.49
N TYR A 53 -25.81 25.71 -0.49
CA TYR A 53 -24.56 25.38 0.20
C TYR A 53 -24.63 24.01 0.90
N TYR A 54 -25.78 23.66 1.46
CA TYR A 54 -26.00 22.36 2.07
C TYR A 54 -25.85 21.24 1.04
N ASN A 55 -26.58 21.32 -0.07
CA ASN A 55 -26.55 20.30 -1.12
C ASN A 55 -25.19 20.21 -1.82
N ASP A 56 -24.51 21.34 -2.02
CA ASP A 56 -23.16 21.39 -2.60
C ASP A 56 -22.14 20.68 -1.69
N PHE A 57 -22.25 20.84 -0.37
CA PHE A 57 -21.48 20.06 0.60
C PHE A 57 -21.81 18.56 0.55
N ILE A 58 -23.09 18.19 0.59
CA ILE A 58 -23.51 16.77 0.57
C ILE A 58 -23.05 16.09 -0.72
N PHE A 59 -23.23 16.74 -1.86
CA PHE A 59 -22.80 16.21 -3.14
C PHE A 59 -21.29 15.93 -3.17
N GLU A 60 -20.47 16.89 -2.74
CA GLU A 60 -19.02 16.73 -2.68
C GLU A 60 -18.61 15.64 -1.69
N LEU A 61 -19.28 15.55 -0.54
CA LEU A 61 -19.07 14.46 0.43
C LEU A 61 -19.32 13.10 -0.22
N LEU A 62 -20.50 12.89 -0.81
CA LEU A 62 -20.86 11.62 -1.44
C LEU A 62 -19.92 11.22 -2.58
N ASP A 63 -19.54 12.19 -3.43
CA ASP A 63 -18.63 11.97 -4.56
C ASP A 63 -17.22 11.55 -4.09
N LYS A 64 -16.70 12.20 -3.04
CA LYS A 64 -15.34 11.94 -2.54
C LYS A 64 -15.24 10.80 -1.54
N SER A 65 -16.32 10.49 -0.83
CA SER A 65 -16.35 9.52 0.26
C SER A 65 -16.95 8.17 -0.15
N ASN A 66 -17.43 8.06 -1.41
CA ASN A 66 -18.21 6.91 -1.90
C ASN A 66 -19.43 6.61 -0.99
N GLY A 67 -20.11 7.66 -0.52
CA GLY A 67 -21.29 7.53 0.33
C GLY A 67 -21.02 7.25 1.81
N SER A 68 -19.82 7.55 2.32
CA SER A 68 -19.54 7.53 3.76
C SER A 68 -19.83 8.88 4.42
N SER A 69 -20.09 8.80 5.73
CA SER A 69 -20.33 9.91 6.64
C SER A 69 -19.15 10.87 6.70
N LEU A 70 -19.43 12.12 7.09
CA LEU A 70 -18.39 13.13 7.29
C LEU A 70 -17.34 12.65 8.32
N LYS A 71 -17.80 12.01 9.41
CA LYS A 71 -16.93 11.51 10.47
C LYS A 71 -15.90 10.51 9.94
N LYS A 72 -16.36 9.52 9.16
CA LYS A 72 -15.50 8.52 8.52
C LYS A 72 -14.53 9.16 7.53
N TYR A 73 -15.02 10.05 6.67
CA TYR A 73 -14.22 10.76 5.68
C TYR A 73 -13.07 11.56 6.32
N ILE A 74 -13.33 12.30 7.40
CA ILE A 74 -12.30 13.07 8.12
C ILE A 74 -11.25 12.15 8.72
N ILE A 75 -11.64 11.02 9.31
CA ILE A 75 -10.69 10.03 9.85
C ILE A 75 -9.78 9.53 8.73
N ASP A 76 -10.32 9.15 7.57
CA ASP A 76 -9.50 8.71 6.44
C ASP A 76 -8.49 9.77 6.00
N ARG A 77 -8.92 11.04 5.95
CA ARG A 77 -8.02 12.15 5.60
C ARG A 77 -6.94 12.41 6.64
N ILE A 78 -7.23 12.25 7.93
CA ILE A 78 -6.23 12.35 9.01
C ILE A 78 -5.10 11.34 8.79
N PHE A 79 -5.43 10.10 8.44
CA PHE A 79 -4.45 9.03 8.26
C PHE A 79 -3.64 9.12 6.97
N LEU A 80 -4.20 9.75 5.93
CA LEU A 80 -3.51 9.96 4.64
C LEU A 80 -2.67 11.24 4.60
N ASP A 81 -2.89 12.19 5.52
CA ASP A 81 -2.21 13.47 5.53
C ASP A 81 -0.71 13.34 5.86
N ASN A 82 0.14 13.97 5.06
CA ASN A 82 1.58 14.08 5.28
C ASN A 82 1.91 15.47 5.81
N ASN A 83 2.08 15.58 7.12
CA ASN A 83 2.30 16.84 7.83
C ASN A 83 3.50 16.78 8.79
N SER A 84 3.75 17.87 9.52
CA SER A 84 4.83 17.98 10.49
C SER A 84 4.79 16.90 11.58
N PHE A 85 3.61 16.44 11.99
CA PHE A 85 3.45 15.37 12.99
C PHE A 85 3.88 14.01 12.42
N THR A 86 3.43 13.65 11.22
CA THR A 86 3.86 12.39 10.57
C THR A 86 5.37 12.37 10.32
N LYS A 87 5.95 13.49 9.84
CA LYS A 87 7.39 13.63 9.64
C LYS A 87 8.20 13.49 10.94
N MET A 88 7.67 14.00 12.04
CA MET A 88 8.26 13.87 13.37
C MET A 88 8.35 12.40 13.80
N ILE A 89 7.30 11.61 13.52
CA ILE A 89 7.27 10.17 13.80
C ILE A 89 8.22 9.42 12.88
N ASP A 90 8.18 9.69 11.57
CA ASP A 90 9.03 9.04 10.58
C ASP A 90 10.54 9.20 10.90
N THR A 91 10.91 10.37 11.41
CA THR A 91 12.30 10.69 11.80
C THR A 91 12.63 10.34 13.25
N ASN A 92 11.67 9.79 14.01
CA ASN A 92 11.78 9.51 15.44
C ASN A 92 12.25 10.72 16.27
N ASN A 93 11.91 11.95 15.85
CA ASN A 93 12.40 13.20 16.43
C ASN A 93 11.34 13.87 17.31
N PHE A 94 11.15 13.38 18.53
CA PHE A 94 10.15 13.91 19.47
C PHE A 94 10.61 15.16 20.26
N SER A 95 11.55 15.95 19.72
CA SER A 95 12.11 17.13 20.40
C SER A 95 11.10 18.26 20.59
N ASN A 96 10.03 18.32 19.79
CA ASN A 96 9.04 19.38 19.83
C ASN A 96 7.70 18.90 20.41
N GLU A 97 7.58 18.97 21.74
CA GLU A 97 6.35 18.61 22.46
C GLU A 97 5.13 19.45 22.05
N TYR A 98 5.32 20.65 21.48
CA TYR A 98 4.21 21.49 21.05
C TYR A 98 3.44 20.87 19.89
N ILE A 99 4.11 20.10 19.02
CA ILE A 99 3.43 19.38 17.93
C ILE A 99 2.45 18.36 18.51
N ILE A 100 2.86 17.58 19.51
CA ILE A 100 2.00 16.58 20.18
C ILE A 100 0.80 17.24 20.85
N LYS A 101 1.02 18.34 21.59
CA LYS A 101 -0.06 19.11 22.23
C LYS A 101 -1.04 19.67 21.20
N GLN A 102 -0.53 20.18 20.08
CA GLN A 102 -1.34 20.73 19.01
C GLN A 102 -2.16 19.65 18.30
N VAL A 103 -1.57 18.49 17.98
CA VAL A 103 -2.29 17.36 17.39
C VAL A 103 -3.40 16.88 18.31
N LYS A 104 -3.15 16.77 19.63
CA LYS A 104 -4.19 16.39 20.60
C LYS A 104 -5.37 17.37 20.57
N TYR A 105 -5.10 18.68 20.50
CA TYR A 105 -6.13 19.69 20.37
C TYR A 105 -6.88 19.60 19.03
N GLU A 106 -6.16 19.45 17.91
CA GLU A 106 -6.76 19.39 16.58
C GLU A 106 -7.62 18.15 16.37
N LEU A 107 -7.24 17.01 16.96
CA LEU A 107 -8.11 15.82 16.99
C LEU A 107 -9.44 16.10 17.71
N LYS A 108 -9.41 16.82 18.84
CA LYS A 108 -10.63 17.25 19.56
C LYS A 108 -11.44 18.26 18.75
N ALA A 109 -10.76 19.15 18.03
CA ALA A 109 -11.41 20.12 17.15
C ALA A 109 -12.12 19.39 15.99
N LEU A 110 -11.44 18.48 15.30
CA LEU A 110 -12.00 17.69 14.19
C LEU A 110 -13.17 16.83 14.64
N GLU A 111 -13.09 16.21 15.82
CA GLU A 111 -14.21 15.51 16.43
C GLU A 111 -15.42 16.44 16.65
N TYR A 112 -15.19 17.61 17.23
CA TYR A 112 -16.24 18.60 17.46
C TYR A 112 -16.90 19.04 16.15
N ILE A 113 -16.12 19.27 15.11
CA ILE A 113 -16.57 19.64 13.77
C ILE A 113 -17.49 18.55 13.18
N CYS A 114 -17.13 17.28 13.38
CA CYS A 114 -17.93 16.12 12.96
C CYS A 114 -19.16 15.86 13.83
N SER A 115 -19.24 16.48 15.02
CA SER A 115 -20.38 16.33 15.93
C SER A 115 -21.57 17.25 15.61
N ILE A 116 -21.39 18.22 14.70
CA ILE A 116 -22.46 19.07 14.19
C ILE A 116 -23.28 18.22 13.21
N SER A 117 -24.53 17.97 13.56
CA SER A 117 -25.40 17.10 12.77
C SER A 117 -26.10 17.85 11.63
N SER A 118 -26.58 17.09 10.65
CA SER A 118 -27.55 17.50 9.64
C SER A 118 -28.74 18.22 10.27
N GLU A 119 -29.28 17.67 11.35
CA GLU A 119 -30.38 18.27 12.10
C GLU A 119 -29.99 19.63 12.72
N ASP A 120 -28.80 19.76 13.32
CA ASP A 120 -28.33 21.04 13.85
C ASP A 120 -28.29 22.12 12.74
N LEU A 121 -27.82 21.75 11.55
CA LEU A 121 -27.74 22.65 10.40
C LEU A 121 -29.14 23.00 9.88
N LYS A 122 -30.02 22.01 9.71
CA LYS A 122 -31.41 22.17 9.24
C LYS A 122 -32.20 23.11 10.16
N GLU A 123 -32.14 22.88 11.47
CA GLU A 123 -32.83 23.70 12.48
C GLU A 123 -32.33 25.16 12.45
N ILE A 124 -31.03 25.37 12.23
CA ILE A 124 -30.48 26.73 12.09
C ILE A 124 -30.97 27.42 10.82
N ILE A 125 -31.07 26.71 9.71
CA ILE A 125 -31.63 27.26 8.47
C ILE A 125 -33.08 27.69 8.72
N ILE A 126 -33.92 26.78 9.21
CA ILE A 126 -35.35 27.00 9.49
C ILE A 126 -35.53 28.23 10.40
N TYR A 127 -34.79 28.28 11.50
CA TYR A 127 -34.90 29.35 12.48
C TYR A 127 -34.46 30.70 11.92
N LYS A 128 -33.30 30.78 11.25
CA LYS A 128 -32.76 32.06 10.77
C LYS A 128 -33.50 32.61 9.56
N THR A 129 -34.03 31.76 8.69
CA THR A 129 -34.82 32.21 7.53
C THR A 129 -36.27 32.51 7.90
N LYS A 130 -36.73 32.07 9.09
CA LYS A 130 -38.15 32.06 9.48
C LYS A 130 -38.98 31.31 8.44
N ALA A 131 -38.53 30.10 8.12
CA ALA A 131 -39.13 29.27 7.08
C ALA A 131 -40.64 29.09 7.31
N ILE A 132 -41.42 29.21 6.23
CA ILE A 132 -42.86 28.87 6.24
C ILE A 132 -43.06 27.36 6.02
N ASP A 133 -44.27 26.85 6.22
CA ASP A 133 -44.53 25.40 6.28
C ASP A 133 -43.92 24.57 5.13
N PHE A 134 -44.09 25.01 3.87
CA PHE A 134 -43.52 24.28 2.72
C PHE A 134 -41.98 24.37 2.67
N GLU A 135 -41.41 25.46 3.17
CA GLU A 135 -39.96 25.67 3.21
C GLU A 135 -39.31 24.79 4.29
N ASP A 136 -39.94 24.70 5.47
CA ASP A 136 -39.55 23.78 6.55
C ASP A 136 -39.60 22.33 6.06
N GLU A 137 -40.67 21.93 5.35
CA GLU A 137 -40.79 20.60 4.75
C GLU A 137 -39.63 20.30 3.77
N ILE A 138 -39.26 21.24 2.92
CA ILE A 138 -38.12 21.07 1.99
C ILE A 138 -36.81 20.88 2.77
N ILE A 139 -36.56 21.70 3.80
CA ILE A 139 -35.32 21.64 4.58
C ILE A 139 -35.21 20.32 5.36
N ARG A 140 -36.29 19.86 5.97
CA ARG A 140 -36.30 18.60 6.74
C ARG A 140 -36.03 17.38 5.87
N ASN A 141 -36.46 17.41 4.61
CA ASN A 141 -36.23 16.36 3.62
C ASN A 141 -34.84 16.39 2.95
N LEU A 142 -33.97 17.34 3.29
CA LEU A 142 -32.57 17.30 2.83
C LEU A 142 -31.88 16.05 3.38
N MET A 143 -30.93 15.50 2.62
CA MET A 143 -30.23 14.27 2.98
C MET A 143 -29.36 14.43 4.23
N ASP A 144 -29.49 13.50 5.18
CA ASP A 144 -28.63 13.40 6.36
C ASP A 144 -27.24 12.87 5.98
N PHE A 145 -26.21 13.22 6.77
CA PHE A 145 -24.81 12.88 6.47
C PHE A 145 -24.10 12.13 7.62
N GLU A 146 -24.87 11.71 8.61
CA GLU A 146 -24.44 10.87 9.72
C GLU A 146 -24.32 9.40 9.33
N ASP A 147 -25.21 8.94 8.43
CA ASP A 147 -25.31 7.55 8.06
C ASP A 147 -24.26 7.16 7.01
N ASP A 148 -23.55 6.05 7.29
CA ASP A 148 -22.69 5.41 6.31
C ASP A 148 -23.55 4.54 5.37
N ILE A 149 -23.66 4.92 4.10
CA ILE A 149 -24.26 4.06 3.07
C ILE A 149 -23.37 2.81 2.86
N ASN A 150 -22.06 2.95 3.06
CA ASN A 150 -21.05 1.90 2.91
C ASN A 150 -20.23 1.72 4.20
N ASN A 151 -20.70 0.84 5.09
CA ASN A 151 -20.15 0.67 6.45
C ASN A 151 -19.05 -0.39 6.56
N GLU A 152 -18.24 -0.60 5.51
CA GLU A 152 -17.17 -1.60 5.56
C GLU A 152 -15.81 -0.93 5.60
N TYR A 153 -15.31 -0.73 6.82
CA TYR A 153 -13.87 -0.91 7.02
C TYR A 153 -13.60 -2.42 6.93
N SER A 154 -12.68 -2.82 6.05
CA SER A 154 -12.28 -4.23 5.98
C SER A 154 -11.59 -4.60 7.30
N SER A 155 -12.26 -5.36 8.17
CA SER A 155 -11.77 -5.63 9.55
C SER A 155 -10.43 -6.37 9.63
N TYR A 156 -9.83 -6.71 8.50
CA TYR A 156 -8.55 -7.42 8.40
C TYR A 156 -7.32 -6.52 8.53
N LYS A 157 -7.36 -5.24 8.11
CA LYS A 157 -6.18 -4.36 8.21
C LYS A 157 -6.06 -3.76 9.62
N ALA A 158 -4.83 -3.51 10.06
CA ALA A 158 -4.56 -2.84 11.34
C ALA A 158 -5.09 -1.40 11.37
N ILE A 159 -4.96 -0.69 10.25
CA ILE A 159 -5.45 0.69 10.11
C ILE A 159 -6.97 0.76 10.23
N ASP A 160 -7.68 -0.16 9.58
CA ASP A 160 -9.14 -0.25 9.60
C ASP A 160 -9.67 -0.47 11.02
N LYS A 161 -9.01 -1.32 11.81
CA LYS A 161 -9.34 -1.51 13.24
C LYS A 161 -9.14 -0.24 14.06
N LEU A 162 -8.04 0.49 13.83
CA LEU A 162 -7.77 1.75 14.54
C LEU A 162 -8.79 2.83 14.15
N LYS A 163 -9.07 3.00 12.84
CA LYS A 163 -10.08 3.94 12.35
C LYS A 163 -11.46 3.63 12.92
N LEU A 164 -11.87 2.35 12.97
CA LEU A 164 -13.09 1.91 13.64
C LEU A 164 -13.10 2.26 15.13
N SER A 165 -11.98 2.08 15.84
CA SER A 165 -11.91 2.42 17.27
C SER A 165 -12.08 3.93 17.52
N ILE A 166 -11.51 4.77 16.65
CA ILE A 166 -11.64 6.23 16.72
C ILE A 166 -13.05 6.67 16.30
N LEU A 167 -13.63 6.00 15.30
CA LEU A 167 -15.00 6.27 14.85
C LEU A 167 -16.02 6.02 15.98
N ASN A 168 -15.80 4.97 16.78
CA ASN A 168 -16.72 4.54 17.83
C ASN A 168 -16.42 5.10 19.22
N CYS A 169 -15.34 5.86 19.41
CA CYS A 169 -15.02 6.48 20.69
C CYS A 169 -15.41 7.96 20.72
N ASP A 170 -15.79 8.43 21.91
CA ASP A 170 -15.79 9.84 22.24
C ASP A 170 -14.38 10.22 22.75
N GLY A 171 -13.83 11.32 22.26
CA GLY A 171 -12.50 11.82 22.60
C GLY A 171 -11.40 11.37 21.65
N TRP A 172 -11.42 11.85 20.40
CA TRP A 172 -10.38 11.56 19.40
C TRP A 172 -8.98 11.97 19.89
N GLY A 173 -8.88 13.05 20.66
CA GLY A 173 -7.61 13.48 21.24
C GLY A 173 -7.01 12.50 22.26
N GLU A 174 -7.81 11.61 22.85
CA GLU A 174 -7.32 10.56 23.75
C GLU A 174 -6.83 9.32 22.98
N SER A 175 -7.18 9.20 21.70
CA SER A 175 -6.66 8.16 20.80
C SER A 175 -5.26 8.46 20.24
N LEU A 176 -4.66 9.61 20.59
CA LEU A 176 -3.37 10.04 20.04
C LEU A 176 -2.25 9.04 20.29
N ASP A 177 -2.18 8.43 21.47
CA ASP A 177 -1.13 7.46 21.79
C ASP A 177 -1.25 6.21 20.90
N ASN A 178 -2.47 5.73 20.66
CA ASN A 178 -2.75 4.63 19.73
C ASN A 178 -2.37 4.99 18.29
N ILE A 179 -2.65 6.23 17.86
CA ILE A 179 -2.24 6.73 16.54
C ILE A 179 -0.72 6.77 16.41
N ILE A 180 0.00 7.25 17.43
CA ILE A 180 1.47 7.29 17.44
C ILE A 180 2.05 5.88 17.39
N GLU A 181 1.52 4.94 18.18
CA GLU A 181 1.96 3.54 18.17
C GLU A 181 1.73 2.89 16.81
N PHE A 182 0.56 3.12 16.22
CA PHE A 182 0.25 2.66 14.87
C PHE A 182 1.23 3.24 13.84
N TYR A 183 1.48 4.54 13.84
CA TYR A 183 2.42 5.17 12.92
C TYR A 183 3.88 4.70 13.12
N LYS A 184 4.27 4.33 14.34
CA LYS A 184 5.59 3.73 14.60
C LYS A 184 5.72 2.33 13.99
N MET A 185 4.66 1.52 14.06
CA MET A 185 4.69 0.12 13.63
C MET A 185 4.36 -0.06 12.14
N TYR A 186 3.38 0.68 11.64
CA TYR A 186 2.84 0.56 10.29
C TYR A 186 3.17 1.76 9.40
N GLY A 187 3.77 2.81 9.93
CA GLY A 187 4.14 4.00 9.16
C GLY A 187 2.98 4.96 8.90
N THR A 188 3.32 6.06 8.24
CA THR A 188 2.45 7.24 8.08
C THR A 188 1.92 7.39 6.65
N GLY A 189 0.80 8.11 6.50
CA GLY A 189 0.21 8.40 5.19
C GLY A 189 -0.14 7.12 4.43
N ILE A 190 0.15 7.11 3.13
CA ILE A 190 -0.08 5.95 2.25
C ILE A 190 0.64 4.68 2.73
N PHE A 191 1.74 4.79 3.48
CA PHE A 191 2.49 3.63 3.97
C PHE A 191 1.85 2.93 5.16
N GLY A 192 0.99 3.64 5.91
CA GLY A 192 0.12 3.06 6.94
C GLY A 192 -1.07 2.30 6.36
N GLU A 193 -1.56 2.73 5.20
CA GLU A 193 -2.74 2.16 4.53
C GLU A 193 -2.41 0.92 3.69
N TYR A 194 -1.25 0.93 3.02
CA TYR A 194 -0.85 -0.10 2.07
C TYR A 194 0.47 -0.76 2.45
N ARG A 195 0.52 -2.09 2.25
CA ARG A 195 1.73 -2.89 2.45
C ARG A 195 2.60 -3.03 1.20
N ALA A 196 1.99 -2.87 0.01
CA ALA A 196 2.64 -3.01 -1.28
C ALA A 196 2.20 -1.88 -2.21
N PHE A 197 3.12 -1.47 -3.08
CA PHE A 197 2.97 -0.37 -4.01
C PHE A 197 3.47 -0.75 -5.40
N VAL A 198 2.94 -0.08 -6.42
CA VAL A 198 3.49 -0.08 -7.77
C VAL A 198 3.94 1.33 -8.11
N TRP A 199 5.14 1.45 -8.69
CA TRP A 199 5.61 2.72 -9.21
C TRP A 199 5.00 3.00 -10.60
N GLU A 200 4.26 4.09 -10.70
CA GLU A 200 3.57 4.50 -11.91
C GLU A 200 4.03 5.88 -12.37
N ASN A 201 3.88 6.09 -13.67
CA ASN A 201 4.12 7.37 -14.33
C ASN A 201 2.97 7.58 -15.30
N GLU A 202 2.05 8.47 -14.92
CA GLU A 202 0.89 8.87 -15.73
C GLU A 202 1.00 10.36 -16.03
N ASP A 203 0.87 10.73 -17.30
CA ASP A 203 0.90 12.13 -17.76
C ASP A 203 2.11 12.94 -17.25
N GLY A 204 3.27 12.28 -17.12
CA GLY A 204 4.51 12.89 -16.63
C GLY A 204 4.59 13.07 -15.11
N LYS A 205 3.59 12.61 -14.35
CA LYS A 205 3.61 12.56 -12.89
C LYS A 205 3.93 11.15 -12.42
N CYS A 206 5.05 11.02 -11.70
CA CYS A 206 5.41 9.76 -11.08
C CYS A 206 4.89 9.68 -9.64
N TYR A 207 4.28 8.55 -9.25
CA TYR A 207 3.75 8.35 -7.91
C TYR A 207 3.73 6.86 -7.52
N LEU A 208 3.55 6.62 -6.21
CA LEU A 208 3.35 5.28 -5.65
C LEU A 208 1.84 5.00 -5.59
N ARG A 209 1.37 4.03 -6.37
CA ARG A 209 -0.01 3.53 -6.23
C ARG A 209 -0.05 2.42 -5.19
N GLY A 210 -0.91 2.57 -4.19
CA GLY A 210 -1.18 1.52 -3.21
C GLY A 210 -1.90 0.32 -3.84
N VAL A 211 -1.58 -0.88 -3.37
CA VAL A 211 -2.26 -2.12 -3.79
C VAL A 211 -3.21 -2.57 -2.69
N ASP A 212 -4.52 -2.50 -2.93
CA ASP A 212 -5.56 -2.84 -1.94
C ASP A 212 -5.50 -4.32 -1.51
N SER A 213 -5.33 -5.22 -2.48
CA SER A 213 -5.31 -6.67 -2.27
C SER A 213 -4.06 -7.30 -2.87
N PRO A 214 -2.89 -7.19 -2.21
CA PRO A 214 -1.67 -7.86 -2.65
C PRO A 214 -1.81 -9.37 -2.55
N ASP A 215 -1.14 -10.11 -3.44
CA ASP A 215 -1.11 -11.58 -3.47
C ASP A 215 -0.96 -12.16 -2.05
N PRO A 216 -1.92 -12.98 -1.57
CA PRO A 216 -1.93 -13.48 -0.19
C PRO A 216 -0.91 -14.59 0.07
N VAL A 217 -0.11 -14.98 -0.92
CA VAL A 217 0.89 -16.05 -0.83
C VAL A 217 1.77 -15.94 0.42
N LYS A 218 1.89 -17.02 1.18
CA LYS A 218 2.78 -17.13 2.35
C LYS A 218 3.95 -18.04 2.04
N LEU A 219 5.05 -17.87 2.79
CA LEU A 219 6.25 -18.69 2.61
C LEU A 219 5.99 -20.18 2.84
N LYS A 220 5.05 -20.51 3.74
CA LYS A 220 4.60 -21.87 4.00
C LYS A 220 3.85 -22.51 2.82
N ASP A 221 3.22 -21.70 1.97
CA ASP A 221 2.49 -22.16 0.78
C ASP A 221 3.44 -22.47 -0.38
N LEU A 222 4.71 -22.07 -0.25
CA LEU A 222 5.78 -22.33 -1.22
C LEU A 222 6.55 -23.57 -0.81
N VAL A 223 6.04 -24.75 -1.19
CA VAL A 223 6.69 -26.04 -0.88
C VAL A 223 8.05 -26.15 -1.60
N GLY A 224 9.08 -26.57 -0.87
CA GLY A 224 10.44 -26.72 -1.37
C GLY A 224 11.27 -25.42 -1.31
N TYR A 225 12.50 -25.49 -1.82
CA TYR A 225 13.47 -24.37 -1.81
C TYR A 225 13.78 -23.80 -0.42
N GLU A 226 13.83 -24.65 0.61
CA GLU A 226 14.01 -24.23 2.01
C GLU A 226 15.31 -23.43 2.22
N GLU A 227 16.43 -23.86 1.62
CA GLU A 227 17.70 -23.13 1.71
C GLU A 227 17.62 -21.75 1.06
N GLN A 228 16.96 -21.63 -0.09
CA GLN A 228 16.76 -20.36 -0.79
C GLN A 228 15.89 -19.42 0.05
N LYS A 229 14.76 -19.93 0.57
CA LYS A 229 13.86 -19.18 1.45
C LYS A 229 14.61 -18.71 2.69
N ARG A 230 15.37 -19.60 3.34
CA ARG A 230 16.16 -19.29 4.54
C ARG A 230 17.13 -18.13 4.31
N LYS A 231 17.89 -18.14 3.21
CA LYS A 231 18.81 -17.05 2.85
C LYS A 231 18.10 -15.71 2.68
N ILE A 232 16.97 -15.69 1.99
CA ILE A 232 16.18 -14.47 1.76
C ILE A 232 15.60 -13.95 3.08
N ILE A 233 15.08 -14.85 3.91
CA ILE A 233 14.53 -14.53 5.24
C ILE A 233 15.61 -13.95 6.15
N GLU A 234 16.78 -14.57 6.24
CA GLU A 234 17.90 -14.12 7.08
C GLU A 234 18.36 -12.71 6.67
N ASN A 235 18.57 -12.46 5.37
CA ASN A 235 18.95 -11.14 4.86
C ASN A 235 17.86 -10.09 5.17
N THR A 236 16.59 -10.44 4.99
CA THR A 236 15.48 -9.53 5.27
C THR A 236 15.36 -9.22 6.77
N LYS A 237 15.55 -10.21 7.64
CA LYS A 237 15.60 -10.00 9.09
C LYS A 237 16.76 -9.10 9.50
N GLN A 238 17.95 -9.27 8.91
CA GLN A 238 19.08 -8.38 9.16
C GLN A 238 18.73 -6.94 8.80
N PHE A 239 18.13 -6.75 7.62
CA PHE A 239 17.70 -5.44 7.14
C PHE A 239 16.68 -4.77 8.05
N LEU A 240 15.67 -5.51 8.52
CA LEU A 240 14.64 -5.02 9.45
C LEU A 240 15.24 -4.58 10.78
N ASN A 241 16.20 -5.34 11.30
CA ASN A 241 16.91 -5.01 12.53
C ASN A 241 17.94 -3.86 12.35
N GLY A 242 18.08 -3.31 11.15
CA GLY A 242 19.06 -2.25 10.86
C GLY A 242 20.51 -2.74 10.79
N TYR A 243 20.73 -4.05 10.69
CA TYR A 243 22.05 -4.63 10.44
C TYR A 243 22.41 -4.54 8.95
N GLY A 244 23.68 -4.78 8.63
CA GLY A 244 24.13 -4.88 7.24
C GLY A 244 23.35 -5.97 6.50
N ALA A 245 22.79 -5.63 5.35
CA ALA A 245 22.05 -6.53 4.48
C ALA A 245 22.34 -6.19 3.02
N ASN A 246 22.17 -7.16 2.13
CA ASN A 246 22.53 -7.04 0.73
C ASN A 246 21.30 -6.97 -0.18
N ASN A 247 21.48 -6.39 -1.36
CA ASN A 247 20.51 -6.53 -2.43
C ASN A 247 20.46 -8.02 -2.86
N LEU A 248 19.34 -8.48 -3.41
CA LEU A 248 19.19 -9.88 -3.78
C LEU A 248 18.91 -10.01 -5.27
N LEU A 249 19.64 -10.91 -5.93
CA LEU A 249 19.31 -11.39 -7.27
C LEU A 249 18.79 -12.83 -7.18
N LEU A 250 17.53 -13.03 -7.54
CA LEU A 250 16.90 -14.34 -7.59
C LEU A 250 16.98 -14.84 -9.05
N TYR A 251 17.82 -15.84 -9.28
CA TYR A 251 18.05 -16.42 -10.60
C TYR A 251 17.39 -17.80 -10.71
N GLY A 252 16.76 -18.12 -11.85
CA GLY A 252 16.22 -19.46 -12.08
C GLY A 252 15.24 -19.53 -13.24
N GLN A 253 14.77 -20.73 -13.60
CA GLN A 253 13.80 -20.89 -14.69
C GLN A 253 12.44 -20.23 -14.35
N ARG A 254 11.63 -19.99 -15.38
CA ARG A 254 10.26 -19.48 -15.18
C ARG A 254 9.42 -20.51 -14.43
N GLY A 255 8.56 -20.04 -13.52
CA GLY A 255 7.66 -20.91 -12.75
C GLY A 255 8.28 -21.56 -11.50
N THR A 256 9.55 -21.28 -11.17
CA THR A 256 10.21 -21.81 -9.95
C THR A 256 9.85 -21.07 -8.66
N GLY A 257 9.02 -20.02 -8.74
CA GLY A 257 8.48 -19.33 -7.55
C GLY A 257 9.24 -18.07 -7.10
N LYS A 258 10.25 -17.61 -7.83
CA LYS A 258 11.10 -16.44 -7.47
C LYS A 258 10.28 -15.20 -7.04
N SER A 259 9.38 -14.72 -7.90
CA SER A 259 8.57 -13.53 -7.64
C SER A 259 7.57 -13.78 -6.50
N SER A 260 6.99 -14.98 -6.44
CA SER A 260 6.11 -15.39 -5.34
C SER A 260 6.84 -15.44 -4.00
N THR A 261 8.11 -15.82 -3.96
CA THR A 261 8.91 -15.80 -2.73
C THR A 261 9.09 -14.37 -2.22
N VAL A 262 9.39 -13.40 -3.09
CA VAL A 262 9.50 -11.99 -2.70
C VAL A 262 8.14 -11.44 -2.21
N LYS A 263 7.05 -11.76 -2.91
CA LYS A 263 5.68 -11.40 -2.48
C LYS A 263 5.27 -12.08 -1.16
N ALA A 264 5.78 -13.27 -0.88
CA ALA A 264 5.54 -13.95 0.39
C ALA A 264 6.32 -13.32 1.56
N ILE A 265 7.52 -12.80 1.30
CA ILE A 265 8.35 -12.12 2.32
C ILE A 265 7.64 -10.87 2.86
N ILE A 266 6.98 -10.07 2.00
CA ILE A 266 6.22 -8.92 2.49
C ILE A 266 5.05 -9.33 3.38
N ASN A 267 4.37 -10.45 3.09
CA ASN A 267 3.28 -10.94 3.91
C ASN A 267 3.74 -11.42 5.29
N GLU A 268 4.95 -11.99 5.39
CA GLU A 268 5.53 -12.44 6.64
C GLU A 268 5.97 -11.25 7.53
N PHE A 269 6.64 -10.26 6.94
CA PHE A 269 7.32 -9.17 7.68
C PHE A 269 6.60 -7.82 7.63
N TYR A 270 5.37 -7.75 7.12
CA TYR A 270 4.59 -6.51 7.07
C TYR A 270 4.47 -5.81 8.44
N LYS A 271 4.27 -6.62 9.50
CA LYS A 271 4.11 -6.15 10.88
C LYS A 271 5.43 -5.65 11.49
N ASP A 272 6.56 -6.02 10.91
CA ASP A 272 7.89 -5.56 11.32
C ASP A 272 8.30 -4.27 10.58
N GLY A 273 7.37 -3.64 9.85
CA GLY A 273 7.59 -2.39 9.14
C GLY A 273 8.15 -2.54 7.72
N LEU A 274 8.07 -3.75 7.13
CA LEU A 274 8.47 -3.98 5.73
C LEU A 274 7.39 -3.48 4.74
N ARG A 275 7.80 -2.85 3.65
CA ARG A 275 6.97 -2.48 2.50
C ARG A 275 7.59 -2.95 1.20
N LEU A 276 6.74 -3.34 0.25
CA LEU A 276 7.16 -3.75 -1.09
C LEU A 276 6.82 -2.66 -2.11
N ILE A 277 7.75 -2.31 -2.98
CA ILE A 277 7.52 -1.38 -4.09
C ILE A 277 7.92 -2.08 -5.38
N GLU A 278 6.95 -2.43 -6.19
CA GLU A 278 7.16 -3.03 -7.51
C GLU A 278 7.49 -1.93 -8.52
N VAL A 279 8.60 -2.10 -9.23
CA VAL A 279 9.10 -1.14 -10.23
C VAL A 279 9.37 -1.90 -11.51
N ASP A 280 8.71 -1.49 -12.59
CA ASP A 280 9.01 -2.01 -13.93
C ASP A 280 10.44 -1.65 -14.33
N LYS A 281 11.09 -2.55 -15.06
CA LYS A 281 12.46 -2.35 -15.56
C LYS A 281 12.62 -1.00 -16.29
N ASP A 282 11.65 -0.64 -17.13
CA ASP A 282 11.69 0.59 -17.94
C ASP A 282 11.59 1.86 -17.08
N LYS A 283 11.08 1.74 -15.85
CA LYS A 283 10.94 2.85 -14.89
C LYS A 283 12.10 2.98 -13.92
N LEU A 284 13.15 2.16 -14.03
CA LEU A 284 14.35 2.26 -13.18
C LEU A 284 15.08 3.61 -13.30
N VAL A 285 14.87 4.33 -14.42
CA VAL A 285 15.37 5.71 -14.59
C VAL A 285 14.80 6.69 -13.55
N ASP A 286 13.62 6.41 -12.98
CA ASP A 286 12.96 7.24 -11.97
C ASP A 286 13.37 6.91 -10.53
N PHE A 287 14.29 5.97 -10.32
CA PHE A 287 14.61 5.44 -9.00
C PHE A 287 15.08 6.50 -7.99
N THR A 288 15.73 7.57 -8.44
CA THR A 288 16.12 8.69 -7.57
C THR A 288 14.90 9.41 -6.98
N LYS A 289 13.78 9.49 -7.71
CA LYS A 289 12.51 10.01 -7.20
C LYS A 289 11.94 9.09 -6.12
N ILE A 290 12.01 7.77 -6.34
CA ILE A 290 11.61 6.76 -5.36
C ILE A 290 12.42 6.95 -4.07
N ILE A 291 13.75 7.00 -4.15
CA ILE A 291 14.61 7.25 -2.98
C ILE A 291 14.18 8.49 -2.20
N ARG A 292 13.89 9.60 -2.89
CA ARG A 292 13.50 10.86 -2.23
C ARG A 292 12.19 10.73 -1.44
N ILE A 293 11.24 9.94 -1.93
CA ILE A 293 9.96 9.67 -1.26
C ILE A 293 10.15 8.79 -0.02
N LEU A 294 11.03 7.77 -0.13
CA LEU A 294 11.26 6.79 0.94
C LEU A 294 12.24 7.27 2.00
N LYS A 295 13.07 8.27 1.67
CA LYS A 295 14.07 8.81 2.57
C LYS A 295 13.40 9.36 3.83
N ASN A 296 14.05 9.15 4.97
CA ASN A 296 13.59 9.59 6.28
C ASN A 296 12.32 8.91 6.81
N LYS A 297 11.77 7.90 6.12
CA LYS A 297 10.71 7.04 6.67
C LYS A 297 11.31 6.03 7.66
N ASN A 298 10.58 5.75 8.74
CA ASN A 298 10.95 4.76 9.77
C ASN A 298 10.80 3.31 9.29
N LEU A 299 10.03 3.09 8.22
CA LEU A 299 9.81 1.79 7.59
C LEU A 299 11.01 1.34 6.75
N LYS A 300 11.00 0.04 6.42
CA LYS A 300 11.97 -0.61 5.53
C LYS A 300 11.31 -0.98 4.21
N PHE A 301 11.99 -0.75 3.10
CA PHE A 301 11.45 -0.92 1.75
C PHE A 301 12.25 -1.94 0.95
N ILE A 302 11.57 -2.90 0.34
CA ILE A 302 12.13 -3.70 -0.74
C ILE A 302 11.60 -3.11 -2.05
N VAL A 303 12.51 -2.61 -2.89
CA VAL A 303 12.20 -2.30 -4.28
C VAL A 303 12.37 -3.57 -5.09
N PHE A 304 11.26 -4.04 -5.64
CA PHE A 304 11.18 -5.29 -6.37
C PHE A 304 11.12 -5.04 -7.87
N VAL A 305 12.00 -5.70 -8.62
CA VAL A 305 12.04 -5.64 -10.09
C VAL A 305 11.90 -7.06 -10.64
N ASP A 306 10.81 -7.33 -11.34
CA ASP A 306 10.56 -8.66 -11.91
C ASP A 306 11.16 -8.80 -13.32
N ASP A 307 11.63 -10.01 -13.66
CA ASP A 307 12.24 -10.37 -14.95
C ASP A 307 13.29 -9.36 -15.47
N LEU A 308 14.31 -9.09 -14.67
CA LEU A 308 15.41 -8.19 -14.98
C LEU A 308 16.27 -8.74 -16.13
N VAL A 309 16.01 -8.25 -17.34
CA VAL A 309 16.80 -8.49 -18.55
C VAL A 309 16.85 -7.22 -19.40
N PHE A 310 18.05 -6.77 -19.73
CA PHE A 310 18.34 -5.55 -20.47
C PHE A 310 18.77 -5.82 -21.91
N GLU A 311 18.44 -4.89 -22.79
CA GLU A 311 19.10 -4.75 -24.08
C GLU A 311 20.40 -3.93 -23.94
N GLU A 312 21.27 -4.03 -24.93
CA GLU A 312 22.51 -3.25 -24.97
C GLU A 312 22.20 -1.75 -25.09
N GLY A 313 22.86 -0.91 -24.28
CA GLY A 313 22.67 0.54 -24.28
C GLY A 313 21.40 1.03 -23.58
N GLU A 314 20.65 0.17 -22.89
CA GLU A 314 19.41 0.55 -22.19
C GLU A 314 19.69 1.50 -21.00
N ALA A 315 19.01 2.65 -20.95
CA ALA A 315 19.21 3.64 -19.88
C ALA A 315 18.93 3.08 -18.47
N SER A 316 17.97 2.15 -18.35
CA SER A 316 17.63 1.46 -17.11
C SER A 316 18.77 0.60 -16.56
N TYR A 317 19.64 0.06 -17.42
CA TYR A 317 20.84 -0.68 -17.00
C TYR A 317 21.81 0.26 -16.30
N SER A 318 22.13 1.39 -16.93
CA SER A 318 23.03 2.40 -16.37
C SER A 318 22.50 2.96 -15.06
N ALA A 319 21.19 3.22 -14.97
CA ALA A 319 20.54 3.66 -13.74
C ALA A 319 20.74 2.63 -12.61
N LEU A 320 20.41 1.35 -12.85
CA LEU A 320 20.57 0.29 -11.85
C LEU A 320 22.03 0.10 -11.43
N LYS A 321 22.97 0.18 -12.39
CA LYS A 321 24.41 0.09 -12.14
C LYS A 321 24.86 1.15 -11.12
N THR A 322 24.50 2.41 -11.34
CA THR A 322 24.82 3.54 -10.45
C THR A 322 24.16 3.41 -9.07
N ILE A 323 22.98 2.79 -9.01
CA ILE A 323 22.29 2.53 -7.75
C ILE A 323 23.04 1.50 -6.91
N LEU A 324 23.40 0.38 -7.51
CA LEU A 324 24.10 -0.70 -6.82
C LEU A 324 25.54 -0.30 -6.42
N GLU A 325 26.21 0.56 -7.19
CA GLU A 325 27.52 1.14 -6.82
C GLU A 325 27.46 2.14 -5.66
N GLY A 326 26.26 2.59 -5.28
CA GLY A 326 26.09 3.56 -4.20
C GLY A 326 26.50 4.98 -4.61
N GLY A 327 25.92 5.50 -5.69
CA GLY A 327 26.04 6.91 -6.07
C GLY A 327 25.74 7.90 -4.93
N VAL A 328 26.15 9.16 -5.09
CA VAL A 328 26.16 10.19 -4.02
C VAL A 328 24.80 10.38 -3.32
N GLU A 329 23.67 10.19 -4.03
CA GLU A 329 22.31 10.26 -3.46
C GLU A 329 21.77 8.91 -2.92
N ASN A 330 22.43 7.78 -3.18
CA ASN A 330 21.84 6.42 -3.12
C ASN A 330 21.93 5.66 -1.78
N ARG A 331 22.53 6.22 -0.73
CA ARG A 331 22.65 5.53 0.56
C ARG A 331 21.44 5.76 1.48
N SER A 332 20.27 5.24 1.08
CA SER A 332 19.15 5.14 2.02
C SER A 332 19.24 3.81 2.78
N ASN A 333 19.56 3.86 4.08
CA ASN A 333 19.71 2.66 4.94
C ASN A 333 18.39 1.92 5.22
N ASN A 334 17.29 2.36 4.62
CA ASN A 334 15.96 1.81 4.76
C ASN A 334 15.42 1.20 3.46
N MET A 335 16.29 0.92 2.48
CA MET A 335 15.89 0.32 1.20
C MET A 335 16.85 -0.79 0.75
N LEU A 336 16.30 -1.86 0.18
CA LEU A 336 17.03 -2.90 -0.57
C LEU A 336 16.37 -3.14 -1.93
N ILE A 337 17.14 -3.65 -2.88
CA ILE A 337 16.67 -4.04 -4.22
C ILE A 337 16.67 -5.56 -4.32
N TYR A 338 15.48 -6.12 -4.56
CA TYR A 338 15.33 -7.54 -4.87
C TYR A 338 14.91 -7.64 -6.34
N ALA A 339 15.67 -8.38 -7.15
CA ALA A 339 15.36 -8.58 -8.55
C ALA A 339 15.20 -10.07 -8.86
N THR A 340 14.28 -10.43 -9.77
CA THR A 340 14.29 -11.77 -10.36
C THR A 340 14.86 -11.73 -11.76
N THR A 341 15.47 -12.82 -12.20
CA THR A 341 15.86 -12.98 -13.60
C THR A 341 15.76 -14.44 -14.03
N ASN A 342 15.42 -14.64 -15.30
CA ASN A 342 15.40 -15.94 -15.93
C ASN A 342 16.74 -16.28 -16.62
N ARG A 343 17.67 -15.32 -16.69
CA ARG A 343 18.97 -15.47 -17.35
C ARG A 343 20.08 -15.23 -16.35
N LYS A 344 21.18 -15.97 -16.49
CA LYS A 344 22.36 -15.78 -15.63
C LYS A 344 23.01 -14.42 -15.89
N HIS A 345 22.97 -13.97 -17.15
CA HIS A 345 23.43 -12.66 -17.58
C HIS A 345 22.24 -11.71 -17.73
N LEU A 346 22.37 -10.52 -17.14
CA LEU A 346 21.32 -9.50 -17.15
C LEU A 346 21.23 -8.76 -18.48
N ILE A 347 22.26 -8.77 -19.32
CA ILE A 347 22.23 -8.18 -20.68
C ILE A 347 22.08 -9.31 -21.71
N LYS A 348 21.26 -9.10 -22.75
CA LYS A 348 21.17 -10.04 -23.88
C LYS A 348 22.47 -10.04 -24.68
N GLU A 349 22.98 -11.23 -25.00
CA GLU A 349 24.09 -11.38 -25.94
C GLU A 349 23.60 -11.20 -27.39
N THR A 350 24.26 -10.33 -28.14
CA THR A 350 24.04 -10.16 -29.58
C THR A 350 24.96 -11.13 -30.33
N PHE A 351 24.42 -11.93 -31.26
CA PHE A 351 25.17 -12.97 -31.98
C PHE A 351 26.41 -12.48 -32.76
N SER A 352 26.51 -11.16 -33.00
CA SER A 352 27.62 -10.49 -33.69
C SER A 352 28.90 -10.37 -32.85
N GLU A 353 28.85 -10.51 -31.52
CA GLU A 353 30.03 -10.35 -30.64
C GLU A 353 30.91 -11.61 -30.55
N ARG A 354 30.52 -12.73 -31.16
CA ARG A 354 31.29 -14.00 -31.11
C ARG A 354 32.50 -14.04 -32.06
N GLY A 355 32.76 -12.97 -32.81
CA GLY A 355 33.80 -12.89 -33.84
C GLY A 355 35.13 -12.27 -33.39
N ASP A 356 35.13 -11.39 -32.39
CA ASP A 356 36.32 -10.67 -31.93
C ASP A 356 36.60 -10.97 -30.44
N GLU A 357 37.58 -11.82 -30.17
CA GLU A 357 37.87 -12.40 -28.84
C GLU A 357 38.16 -11.36 -27.75
N ILE A 358 38.68 -10.18 -28.09
CA ILE A 358 39.06 -9.15 -27.12
C ILE A 358 37.85 -8.31 -26.65
N HIS A 359 36.99 -7.87 -27.58
CA HIS A 359 35.77 -7.13 -27.23
C HIS A 359 34.72 -8.02 -26.54
N ALA A 360 34.70 -9.31 -26.85
CA ALA A 360 33.82 -10.28 -26.19
C ALA A 360 34.18 -10.48 -24.71
N MET A 361 35.47 -10.45 -24.34
CA MET A 361 35.89 -10.59 -22.94
C MET A 361 35.52 -9.35 -22.10
N ASP A 362 35.76 -8.15 -22.63
CA ASP A 362 35.39 -6.89 -21.95
C ASP A 362 33.87 -6.77 -21.75
N SER A 363 33.07 -7.16 -22.76
CA SER A 363 31.60 -7.12 -22.63
C SER A 363 31.06 -8.18 -21.68
N VAL A 364 31.69 -9.37 -21.61
CA VAL A 364 31.32 -10.43 -20.66
C VAL A 364 31.70 -10.07 -19.22
N GLU A 365 32.88 -9.48 -18.98
CA GLU A 365 33.28 -9.00 -17.64
C GLU A 365 32.36 -7.88 -17.14
N GLU A 366 31.98 -6.92 -18.00
CA GLU A 366 31.04 -5.87 -17.62
C GLU A 366 29.63 -6.42 -17.34
N LYS A 367 29.18 -7.41 -18.11
CA LYS A 367 27.88 -8.10 -17.94
C LYS A 367 27.81 -8.93 -16.65
N LEU A 368 28.92 -9.55 -16.23
CA LEU A 368 29.04 -10.25 -14.94
C LEU A 368 29.10 -9.25 -13.78
N SER A 369 29.74 -8.09 -14.00
CA SER A 369 29.92 -7.04 -12.99
C SER A 369 28.62 -6.56 -12.37
N LEU A 370 27.51 -6.48 -13.11
CA LEU A 370 26.24 -6.00 -12.55
C LEU A 370 25.61 -7.01 -11.57
N SER A 371 25.58 -8.29 -11.94
CA SER A 371 24.98 -9.35 -11.10
C SER A 371 25.71 -9.49 -9.76
N ASP A 372 27.03 -9.36 -9.76
CA ASP A 372 27.86 -9.50 -8.54
C ASP A 372 27.61 -8.37 -7.53
N ARG A 373 27.11 -7.21 -7.98
CA ARG A 373 26.84 -6.04 -7.13
C ARG A 373 25.56 -6.13 -6.31
N PHE A 374 24.73 -7.14 -6.55
CA PHE A 374 23.62 -7.40 -5.65
C PHE A 374 24.15 -7.85 -4.27
N GLY A 375 25.26 -8.60 -4.23
CA GLY A 375 25.88 -9.06 -2.99
C GLY A 375 25.40 -10.44 -2.54
N ILE A 376 24.16 -10.83 -2.85
CA ILE A 376 23.68 -12.21 -2.70
C ILE A 376 22.90 -12.63 -3.94
N THR A 377 23.31 -13.76 -4.53
CA THR A 377 22.56 -14.45 -5.59
C THR A 377 21.92 -15.72 -5.05
N VAL A 378 20.61 -15.86 -5.22
CA VAL A 378 19.83 -17.04 -4.81
C VAL A 378 19.35 -17.79 -6.04
N SER A 379 19.77 -19.04 -6.18
CA SER A 379 19.46 -19.86 -7.36
C SER A 379 18.28 -20.79 -7.13
N PHE A 380 17.26 -20.66 -7.96
CA PHE A 380 16.04 -21.47 -8.03
C PHE A 380 16.10 -22.39 -9.25
N TYR A 381 16.69 -23.57 -9.06
CA TYR A 381 16.78 -24.60 -10.09
C TYR A 381 15.45 -25.34 -10.25
N SER A 382 15.17 -25.87 -11.44
CA SER A 382 13.98 -26.69 -11.63
C SER A 382 14.07 -27.95 -10.78
N PRO A 383 13.00 -28.32 -10.06
CA PRO A 383 13.00 -29.46 -9.17
C PRO A 383 13.28 -30.74 -9.94
N ASP A 384 14.02 -31.64 -9.31
CA ASP A 384 14.11 -33.01 -9.81
C ASP A 384 12.75 -33.74 -9.68
N GLN A 385 12.68 -34.99 -10.11
CA GLN A 385 11.42 -35.73 -10.04
C GLN A 385 10.91 -35.89 -8.60
N LYS A 386 11.81 -36.16 -7.65
CA LYS A 386 11.47 -36.42 -6.27
C LYS A 386 11.00 -35.13 -5.59
N GLU A 387 11.70 -34.03 -5.83
CA GLU A 387 11.32 -32.70 -5.36
C GLU A 387 9.99 -32.25 -5.97
N TYR A 388 9.77 -32.52 -7.26
CA TYR A 388 8.50 -32.20 -7.92
C TYR A 388 7.33 -32.98 -7.29
N LEU A 389 7.50 -34.28 -7.02
CA LEU A 389 6.48 -35.08 -6.36
C LEU A 389 6.25 -34.63 -4.91
N ALA A 390 7.30 -34.23 -4.18
CA ALA A 390 7.15 -33.66 -2.84
C ALA A 390 6.36 -32.34 -2.85
N ILE A 391 6.51 -31.52 -3.90
CA ILE A 391 5.69 -30.32 -4.09
C ILE A 391 4.22 -30.69 -4.34
N ILE A 392 3.95 -31.71 -5.16
CA ILE A 392 2.60 -32.21 -5.42
C ILE A 392 1.93 -32.70 -4.13
N ASP A 393 2.64 -33.52 -3.35
CA ASP A 393 2.17 -34.01 -2.05
C ASP A 393 1.86 -32.85 -1.10
N GLY A 394 2.76 -31.89 -0.99
CA GLY A 394 2.58 -30.74 -0.10
C GLY A 394 1.40 -29.84 -0.49
N ILE A 395 1.11 -29.70 -1.80
CA ILE A 395 -0.08 -28.96 -2.26
C ILE A 395 -1.35 -29.77 -1.95
N ALA A 396 -1.37 -31.07 -2.24
CA ALA A 396 -2.52 -31.94 -1.97
C ALA A 396 -2.89 -31.95 -0.48
N ASP A 397 -1.89 -32.07 0.40
CA ASP A 397 -2.08 -32.03 1.85
C ASP A 397 -2.63 -30.66 2.32
N ALA A 398 -2.13 -29.56 1.73
CA ALA A 398 -2.57 -28.21 2.08
C ALA A 398 -4.00 -27.89 1.60
N GLU A 399 -4.41 -28.45 0.46
CA GLU A 399 -5.75 -28.27 -0.13
C GLU A 399 -6.75 -29.34 0.35
N GLY A 400 -6.31 -30.34 1.12
CA GLY A 400 -7.16 -31.41 1.64
C GLY A 400 -7.68 -32.37 0.56
N ILE A 401 -6.92 -32.55 -0.52
CA ILE A 401 -7.28 -33.42 -1.64
C ILE A 401 -6.93 -34.87 -1.29
N ASP A 402 -7.96 -35.67 -1.02
CA ASP A 402 -7.82 -37.10 -0.67
C ASP A 402 -7.89 -37.98 -1.94
N VAL A 403 -6.71 -38.30 -2.48
CA VAL A 403 -6.54 -39.15 -3.66
C VAL A 403 -5.40 -40.13 -3.40
N ASP A 404 -5.50 -41.33 -3.97
CA ASP A 404 -4.40 -42.30 -3.94
C ASP A 404 -3.07 -41.68 -4.43
N LYS A 405 -2.02 -41.82 -3.63
CA LYS A 405 -0.72 -41.18 -3.89
C LYS A 405 -0.06 -41.69 -5.15
N GLU A 406 -0.17 -42.98 -5.46
CA GLU A 406 0.41 -43.53 -6.69
C GLU A 406 -0.29 -42.99 -7.94
N TYR A 407 -1.63 -42.90 -7.90
CA TYR A 407 -2.42 -42.24 -8.93
C TYR A 407 -1.99 -40.78 -9.11
N LEU A 408 -1.96 -40.02 -8.00
CA LEU A 408 -1.61 -38.59 -7.98
C LEU A 408 -0.24 -38.35 -8.61
N HIS A 409 0.78 -39.11 -8.18
CA HIS A 409 2.15 -38.98 -8.68
C HIS A 409 2.24 -39.32 -10.16
N ARG A 410 1.57 -40.39 -10.61
CA ARG A 410 1.58 -40.81 -12.01
C ARG A 410 0.97 -39.75 -12.92
N GLU A 411 -0.20 -39.23 -12.58
CA GLU A 411 -0.87 -38.20 -13.38
C GLU A 411 -0.11 -36.88 -13.35
N ALA A 412 0.45 -36.49 -12.19
CA ALA A 412 1.29 -35.30 -12.07
C ALA A 412 2.53 -35.36 -12.98
N LEU A 413 3.17 -36.53 -13.09
CA LEU A 413 4.32 -36.73 -13.98
C LEU A 413 3.93 -36.71 -15.46
N LYS A 414 2.76 -37.25 -15.82
CA LYS A 414 2.24 -37.13 -17.19
C LYS A 414 1.99 -35.67 -17.55
N TRP A 415 1.36 -34.91 -16.65
CA TRP A 415 1.12 -33.48 -16.84
C TRP A 415 2.43 -32.70 -17.01
N ALA A 416 3.42 -32.93 -16.16
CA ALA A 416 4.72 -32.27 -16.25
C ALA A 416 5.45 -32.56 -17.57
N ARG A 417 5.31 -33.78 -18.11
CA ARG A 417 5.85 -34.14 -19.43
C ARG A 417 5.12 -33.39 -20.54
N TYR A 418 3.79 -33.30 -20.49
CA TYR A 418 3.02 -32.55 -21.48
C TYR A 418 3.40 -31.06 -21.51
N GLN A 419 3.59 -30.46 -20.33
CA GLN A 419 4.01 -29.06 -20.18
C GLN A 419 5.52 -28.84 -20.40
N ASN A 420 6.30 -29.89 -20.67
CA ASN A 420 7.77 -29.85 -20.78
C ASN A 420 8.50 -29.13 -19.63
N ALA A 421 7.91 -29.14 -18.43
CA ALA A 421 8.46 -28.42 -17.28
C ALA A 421 8.03 -29.06 -15.96
N ARG A 422 9.00 -29.31 -15.09
CA ARG A 422 8.76 -29.59 -13.67
C ARG A 422 8.98 -28.28 -12.92
N SER A 423 7.91 -27.73 -12.35
CA SER A 423 7.99 -26.49 -11.57
C SER A 423 6.81 -26.41 -10.59
N PRO A 424 6.94 -25.64 -9.48
CA PRO A 424 5.82 -25.31 -8.62
C PRO A 424 4.61 -24.76 -9.37
N ARG A 425 4.82 -23.94 -10.41
CA ARG A 425 3.73 -23.44 -11.27
C ARG A 425 3.00 -24.57 -11.99
N THR A 426 3.76 -25.49 -12.61
CA THR A 426 3.20 -26.65 -13.29
C THR A 426 2.43 -27.56 -12.32
N ALA A 427 2.95 -27.73 -11.11
CA ALA A 427 2.31 -28.51 -10.05
C ALA A 427 0.95 -27.90 -9.65
N ARG A 428 0.89 -26.58 -9.38
CA ARG A 428 -0.40 -25.91 -9.07
C ARG A 428 -1.40 -26.04 -10.21
N GLN A 429 -0.97 -25.84 -11.45
CA GLN A 429 -1.85 -25.99 -12.62
C GLN A 429 -2.42 -27.40 -12.74
N PHE A 430 -1.61 -28.43 -12.45
CA PHE A 430 -2.07 -29.80 -12.38
C PHE A 430 -3.09 -30.01 -11.24
N MET A 431 -2.82 -29.49 -10.04
CA MET A 431 -3.72 -29.64 -8.90
C MET A 431 -5.07 -28.96 -9.15
N SER A 432 -5.08 -27.74 -9.70
CA SER A 432 -6.33 -27.06 -10.08
C SER A 432 -7.11 -27.83 -11.16
N TRP A 433 -6.42 -28.45 -12.12
CA TRP A 433 -7.06 -29.31 -13.11
C TRP A 433 -7.66 -30.56 -12.45
N LEU A 434 -6.89 -31.24 -11.59
CA LEU A 434 -7.32 -32.45 -10.89
C LEU A 434 -8.53 -32.19 -10.00
N GLU A 435 -8.54 -31.09 -9.25
CA GLU A 435 -9.67 -30.72 -8.41
C GLU A 435 -10.95 -30.48 -9.24
N GLY A 436 -10.82 -29.81 -10.39
CA GLY A 436 -11.92 -29.62 -11.33
C GLY A 436 -12.43 -30.93 -11.93
N ASP A 437 -11.53 -31.84 -12.31
CA ASP A 437 -11.87 -33.16 -12.84
C ASP A 437 -12.60 -34.01 -11.80
N LEU A 438 -12.12 -34.04 -10.55
CA LEU A 438 -12.78 -34.75 -9.45
C LEU A 438 -14.20 -34.20 -9.22
N LYS A 439 -14.36 -32.87 -9.10
CA LYS A 439 -15.68 -32.25 -8.87
C LYS A 439 -16.67 -32.54 -10.00
N ASN A 440 -16.22 -32.59 -11.25
CA ASN A 440 -17.07 -32.92 -12.39
C ASN A 440 -17.42 -34.41 -12.49
N ASN A 441 -16.62 -35.30 -11.89
CA ASN A 441 -16.89 -36.74 -11.86
C ASN A 441 -17.77 -37.18 -10.67
N TYR A 442 -18.05 -36.27 -9.71
CA TYR A 442 -18.99 -36.49 -8.59
C TYR A 442 -20.41 -35.93 -8.84
N TYR A 443 -20.66 -35.34 -10.02
CA TYR A 443 -21.98 -35.00 -10.57
C TYR A 443 -22.24 -35.82 -11.84
#